data_AF-A0A0N4UH97-F1
#
_entry.id   AF-A0A0N4UH97-F1
#
_cell.length_a   1.000
_cell.length_b   1.000
_cell.length_c   1.000
_cell.angle_alpha   90.00
_cell.angle_beta   90.00
_cell.angle_gamma   90.00
#
_symmetry.space_group_name_H-M   'P 1'
#
loop_
_entity.id
_entity.type
_entity.pdbx_description
1 polymer ?
#
loop_
_entity_poly.entity_id
_entity_poly.type
_entity_poly.pdbx_seq_one_letter_code
_entity_poly.pdbx_strand_id
1 'polypeptide(L)'
;MFIVAELSIFFIALLTNVESASTNLPHRNPKFPPPEFKGILPAKDFSRLEAIDADQNMPWQEKHKQIDAIMSSLPDSVLDRLPLPAGFEKLPQNIQEKLRAAHKAKNITWDQRHAIIHNIVESLGKEHKRLIHPPPPPRGFVLLK
;
A
#
# COMPACT_ATOMS: atom_id res chain seq x y z
N MET A 1 12.93 9.52 36.70
CA MET A 1 11.52 9.29 37.09
C MET A 1 10.74 10.46 36.52
N PHE A 2 10.25 10.34 35.28
CA PHE A 2 9.62 11.42 34.53
C PHE A 2 8.09 11.31 34.60
N ILE A 3 7.48 12.42 34.99
CA ILE A 3 6.06 12.74 35.04
C ILE A 3 5.65 13.28 33.66
N VAL A 4 4.61 12.73 33.02
CA VAL A 4 3.71 13.41 32.07
C VAL A 4 2.41 12.56 32.05
N ALA A 5 1.34 12.89 32.78
CA ALA A 5 0.44 14.04 32.65
C ALA A 5 -0.36 14.02 31.34
N GLU A 6 -1.65 13.71 31.49
CA GLU A 6 -2.82 14.28 30.81
C GLU A 6 -2.84 14.41 29.29
N LEU A 7 -3.89 13.84 28.68
CA LEU A 7 -4.78 14.47 27.70
C LEU A 7 -5.77 13.38 27.27
N SER A 8 -6.94 13.34 27.91
CA SER A 8 -8.12 14.10 27.51
C SER A 8 -9.03 13.27 26.61
N ILE A 9 -10.12 12.82 27.24
CA ILE A 9 -11.49 13.03 26.76
C ILE A 9 -11.76 12.49 25.35
N PHE A 10 -12.48 11.37 25.25
CA PHE A 10 -13.78 11.28 24.57
C PHE A 10 -14.28 9.83 24.65
N PHE A 11 -14.64 9.44 25.87
CA PHE A 11 -15.61 8.40 26.13
C PHE A 11 -17.00 9.04 25.93
N ILE A 12 -17.98 8.26 25.45
CA ILE A 12 -19.41 8.59 25.37
C ILE A 12 -19.85 9.29 24.07
N ALA A 13 -20.30 8.49 23.11
CA ALA A 13 -21.57 8.68 22.40
C ALA A 13 -21.89 7.40 21.61
N LEU A 14 -22.42 6.42 22.35
CA LEU A 14 -23.22 5.34 21.81
C LEU A 14 -24.53 5.97 21.28
N LEU A 15 -25.01 5.50 20.11
CA LEU A 15 -26.26 5.85 19.43
C LEU A 15 -26.21 7.10 18.53
N THR A 16 -26.04 6.88 17.22
CA THR A 16 -27.00 7.27 16.17
C THR A 16 -26.43 6.88 14.81
N ASN A 17 -27.27 6.23 14.00
CA ASN A 17 -27.03 5.97 12.60
C ASN A 17 -26.69 7.28 11.88
N VAL A 18 -25.57 7.33 11.17
CA VAL A 18 -25.52 8.09 9.93
C VAL A 18 -24.80 7.29 8.85
N GLU A 19 -25.65 6.75 8.00
CA GLU A 19 -25.38 6.21 6.70
C GLU A 19 -24.62 7.25 5.88
N SER A 20 -23.31 7.03 5.70
CA SER A 20 -22.54 7.69 4.65
C SER A 20 -22.17 6.61 3.66
N ALA A 21 -23.05 6.45 2.67
CA ALA A 21 -22.76 5.78 1.41
C ALA A 21 -21.52 6.44 0.79
N SER A 22 -20.34 5.94 1.12
CA SER A 22 -19.12 6.23 0.38
C SER A 22 -19.21 5.43 -0.91
N THR A 23 -19.48 6.15 -1.99
CA THR A 23 -19.55 5.69 -3.37
C THR A 23 -18.22 5.04 -3.78
N ASN A 24 -18.01 3.79 -3.40
CA ASN A 24 -16.94 2.95 -3.90
C ASN A 24 -17.37 2.43 -5.28
N LEU A 25 -17.09 3.22 -6.33
CA LEU A 25 -16.94 2.65 -7.67
C LEU A 25 -15.97 1.46 -7.53
N PRO A 26 -16.28 0.27 -8.08
CA PRO A 26 -15.36 -0.85 -8.06
C PRO A 26 -14.14 -0.49 -8.91
N HIS A 27 -13.17 0.20 -8.31
CA HIS A 27 -11.80 0.13 -8.75
C HIS A 27 -11.47 -1.33 -8.56
N ARG A 28 -11.41 -2.08 -9.67
CA ARG A 28 -10.97 -3.47 -9.68
C ARG A 28 -9.47 -3.45 -9.37
N ASN A 29 -9.13 -3.11 -8.13
CA ASN A 29 -7.80 -3.28 -7.61
C ASN A 29 -7.49 -4.77 -7.70
N PRO A 30 -6.32 -5.15 -8.22
CA PRO A 30 -5.91 -6.55 -8.16
C PRO A 30 -5.98 -6.99 -6.70
N LYS A 31 -6.52 -8.19 -6.46
CA LYS A 31 -6.62 -8.77 -5.12
C LYS A 31 -5.24 -8.72 -4.46
N PHE A 32 -5.18 -8.22 -3.23
CA PHE A 32 -3.96 -8.18 -2.42
C PHE A 32 -4.13 -9.08 -1.19
N PRO A 33 -3.08 -9.79 -0.72
CA PRO A 33 -1.78 -9.97 -1.35
C PRO A 33 -1.87 -10.84 -2.64
N PRO A 34 -0.94 -10.68 -3.58
CA PRO A 34 -0.82 -11.57 -4.74
C PRO A 34 -0.59 -13.04 -4.30
N PRO A 35 -1.10 -14.04 -5.05
CA PRO A 35 -0.90 -15.45 -4.71
C PRO A 35 0.57 -15.84 -4.55
N GLU A 36 1.48 -15.18 -5.27
CA GLU A 36 2.92 -15.43 -5.26
C GLU A 36 3.55 -15.13 -3.89
N PHE A 37 2.90 -14.32 -3.05
CA PHE A 37 3.39 -14.03 -1.70
C PHE A 37 3.18 -15.23 -0.76
N LYS A 38 2.30 -16.17 -1.13
CA LYS A 38 2.02 -17.37 -0.35
C LYS A 38 3.24 -18.30 -0.37
N GLY A 39 3.81 -18.55 0.81
CA GLY A 39 5.05 -19.34 0.98
C GLY A 39 6.33 -18.49 1.04
N ILE A 40 6.25 -17.19 0.75
CA ILE A 40 7.32 -16.23 1.03
C ILE A 40 7.06 -15.56 2.38
N LEU A 41 5.83 -15.07 2.58
CA LEU A 41 5.41 -14.46 3.83
C LEU A 41 5.11 -15.50 4.91
N PRO A 42 5.38 -15.19 6.20
CA PRO A 42 4.85 -15.98 7.30
C PRO A 42 3.32 -16.09 7.19
N ALA A 43 2.77 -17.28 7.45
CA ALA A 43 1.35 -17.55 7.26
C ALA A 43 0.44 -16.56 8.01
N LYS A 44 0.82 -16.19 9.23
CA LYS A 44 0.13 -15.18 10.05
C LYS A 44 0.04 -13.84 9.34
N ASP A 45 1.13 -13.37 8.74
CA ASP A 45 1.16 -12.06 8.09
C ASP A 45 0.39 -12.09 6.78
N PHE A 46 0.50 -13.18 5.99
CA PHE A 46 -0.31 -13.37 4.79
C PHE A 46 -1.81 -13.31 5.09
N SER A 47 -2.30 -14.04 6.11
CA SER A 47 -3.70 -14.01 6.52
C SER A 47 -4.16 -12.62 6.97
N ARG A 48 -3.28 -11.85 7.64
CA ARG A 48 -3.61 -10.47 8.05
C ARG A 48 -3.74 -9.53 6.86
N LEU A 49 -2.89 -9.68 5.84
CA LEU A 49 -3.01 -8.91 4.60
C LEU A 49 -4.32 -9.24 3.87
N GLU A 50 -4.71 -10.52 3.80
CA GLU A 50 -6.00 -10.92 3.24
C GLU A 50 -7.18 -10.32 4.00
N ALA A 51 -7.12 -10.27 5.33
CA ALA A 51 -8.17 -9.69 6.15
C ALA A 51 -8.32 -8.16 5.91
N ILE A 52 -7.20 -7.43 5.77
CA ILE A 52 -7.23 -5.99 5.48
C ILE A 52 -7.81 -5.72 4.08
N ASP A 53 -7.42 -6.52 3.08
CA ASP A 53 -7.95 -6.38 1.71
C ASP A 53 -9.47 -6.64 1.68
N ALA A 54 -9.91 -7.69 2.38
CA ALA A 54 -11.31 -8.11 2.45
C ALA A 54 -12.23 -7.15 3.23
N ASP A 55 -11.70 -6.31 4.14
CA ASP A 55 -12.50 -5.36 4.92
C ASP A 55 -13.08 -4.26 4.04
N GLN A 56 -14.37 -4.32 3.73
CA GLN A 56 -15.03 -3.34 2.86
C GLN A 56 -15.30 -1.99 3.54
N ASN A 57 -15.20 -1.92 4.87
CA ASN A 57 -15.53 -0.73 5.66
C ASN A 57 -14.30 0.14 5.95
N MET A 58 -13.10 -0.40 5.79
CA MET A 58 -11.86 0.31 6.04
C MET A 58 -11.52 1.27 4.87
N PRO A 59 -11.29 2.57 5.14
CA PRO A 59 -10.81 3.52 4.14
C PRO A 59 -9.50 3.05 3.50
N TRP A 60 -9.31 3.33 2.20
CA TRP A 60 -8.15 2.86 1.45
C TRP A 60 -6.80 3.33 2.05
N GLN A 61 -6.73 4.56 2.59
CA GLN A 61 -5.52 5.02 3.26
C GLN A 61 -5.19 4.18 4.50
N GLU A 62 -6.21 3.82 5.27
CA GLU A 62 -6.04 3.03 6.48
C GLU A 62 -5.61 1.60 6.14
N LYS A 63 -6.19 1.00 5.08
CA LYS A 63 -5.72 -0.28 4.53
C LYS A 63 -4.24 -0.25 4.21
N HIS A 64 -3.78 0.78 3.49
CA HIS A 64 -2.36 0.88 3.14
C HIS A 64 -1.45 1.09 4.34
N LYS A 65 -1.86 1.89 5.34
CA LYS A 65 -1.10 2.05 6.58
C LYS A 65 -0.94 0.73 7.32
N GLN A 66 -2.00 -0.07 7.41
CA GLN A 66 -1.94 -1.38 8.07
C GLN A 66 -1.11 -2.40 7.28
N ILE A 67 -1.24 -2.42 5.95
CA ILE A 67 -0.38 -3.22 5.08
C ILE A 67 1.09 -2.80 5.27
N ASP A 68 1.40 -1.50 5.25
CA ASP A 68 2.76 -0.98 5.45
C ASP A 68 3.33 -1.36 6.81
N ALA A 69 2.53 -1.32 7.87
CA ALA A 69 2.94 -1.74 9.21
C ALA A 69 3.32 -3.24 9.24
N ILE A 70 2.51 -4.10 8.59
CA ILE A 70 2.83 -5.53 8.45
C ILE A 70 4.13 -5.69 7.68
N MET A 71 4.25 -5.09 6.49
CA MET A 71 5.42 -5.21 5.63
C MET A 71 6.70 -4.69 6.30
N SER A 72 6.60 -3.56 7.03
CA SER A 72 7.72 -2.96 7.76
C SER A 72 8.20 -3.82 8.93
N SER A 73 7.32 -4.63 9.52
CA SER A 73 7.67 -5.57 10.60
C SER A 73 8.39 -6.83 10.13
N LEU A 74 8.36 -7.12 8.83
CA LEU A 74 8.99 -8.32 8.27
C LEU A 74 10.53 -8.20 8.28
N PRO A 75 11.26 -9.32 8.47
CA PRO A 75 12.70 -9.38 8.28
C PRO A 75 13.10 -9.08 6.83
N ASP A 76 14.27 -8.47 6.64
CA ASP A 76 14.78 -8.15 5.31
C ASP A 76 14.95 -9.39 4.42
N SER A 77 15.29 -10.55 5.00
CA SER A 77 15.38 -11.83 4.29
C SER A 77 14.06 -12.31 3.70
N VAL A 78 12.93 -11.90 4.27
CA VAL A 78 11.59 -12.14 3.71
C VAL A 78 11.31 -11.12 2.61
N LEU A 79 11.59 -9.84 2.86
CA LEU A 79 11.36 -8.76 1.90
C LEU A 79 12.16 -8.93 0.60
N ASP A 80 13.38 -9.45 0.69
CA ASP A 80 14.25 -9.71 -0.48
C ASP A 80 13.73 -10.80 -1.41
N ARG A 81 12.90 -11.70 -0.89
CA ARG A 81 12.33 -12.81 -1.66
C ARG A 81 11.05 -12.39 -2.39
N LEU A 82 10.48 -11.23 -2.06
CA LEU A 82 9.25 -10.77 -2.70
C LEU A 82 9.53 -10.36 -4.15
N PRO A 83 8.67 -10.77 -5.10
CA PRO A 83 8.82 -10.37 -6.49
C PRO A 83 8.61 -8.86 -6.63
N LEU A 84 9.31 -8.27 -7.62
CA LEU A 84 9.02 -6.90 -8.03
C LEU A 84 7.61 -6.83 -8.65
N PRO A 85 6.88 -5.71 -8.49
CA PRO A 85 5.63 -5.50 -9.21
C PRO A 85 5.83 -5.57 -10.73
N ALA A 86 4.82 -6.03 -11.46
CA ALA A 86 4.91 -6.16 -12.92
C ALA A 86 5.33 -4.83 -13.59
N GLY A 87 6.27 -4.91 -14.52
CA GLY A 87 6.87 -3.76 -15.21
C GLY A 87 8.07 -3.15 -14.46
N PHE A 88 8.18 -3.33 -13.14
CA PHE A 88 9.31 -2.78 -12.37
C PHE A 88 10.62 -3.52 -12.69
N GLU A 89 10.54 -4.80 -13.08
CA GLU A 89 11.68 -5.58 -13.55
C GLU A 89 12.35 -4.99 -14.79
N LYS A 90 11.65 -4.13 -15.53
CA LYS A 90 12.12 -3.47 -16.76
C LYS A 90 12.76 -2.10 -16.49
N LEU A 91 12.71 -1.60 -15.25
CA LEU A 91 13.36 -0.35 -14.88
C LEU A 91 14.88 -0.52 -14.81
N PRO A 92 15.67 0.56 -14.95
CA PRO A 92 17.11 0.51 -14.73
C PRO A 92 17.44 -0.02 -13.32
N GLN A 93 18.50 -0.83 -13.18
CA GLN A 93 18.84 -1.50 -11.93
C GLN A 93 18.96 -0.54 -10.74
N ASN A 94 19.59 0.62 -10.93
CA ASN A 94 19.73 1.64 -9.89
C ASN A 94 18.37 2.18 -9.40
N ILE A 95 17.35 2.22 -10.25
CA ILE A 95 15.99 2.60 -9.87
C ILE A 95 15.33 1.47 -9.07
N GLN A 96 15.47 0.22 -9.53
CA GLN A 96 14.95 -0.93 -8.79
C GLN A 96 15.53 -1.00 -7.36
N GLU A 97 16.83 -0.74 -7.23
CA GLU A 97 17.52 -0.70 -5.93
C GLU A 97 17.01 0.43 -5.04
N LYS A 98 16.82 1.65 -5.57
CA LYS A 98 16.23 2.77 -4.82
C LYS A 98 14.82 2.45 -4.32
N LEU A 99 13.99 1.82 -5.16
CA LEU A 99 12.64 1.41 -4.79
C LEU A 99 12.66 0.32 -3.71
N ARG A 100 13.53 -0.68 -3.84
CA ARG A 100 13.73 -1.72 -2.82
C ARG A 100 14.19 -1.12 -1.49
N ALA A 101 15.12 -0.17 -1.52
CA ALA A 101 15.59 0.53 -0.33
C ALA A 101 14.45 1.32 0.34
N ALA A 102 13.63 2.03 -0.44
CA ALA A 102 12.45 2.74 0.09
C ALA A 102 11.45 1.79 0.77
N HIS A 103 11.20 0.61 0.19
CA HIS A 103 10.34 -0.40 0.81
C HIS A 103 10.91 -1.02 2.09
N LYS A 104 12.24 -1.19 2.16
CA LYS A 104 12.91 -1.73 3.35
C LYS A 104 13.17 -0.72 4.45
N ALA A 105 13.13 0.58 4.14
CA ALA A 105 13.45 1.64 5.09
C ALA A 105 12.63 1.49 6.38
N LYS A 106 13.32 1.21 7.47
CA LYS A 106 12.71 1.13 8.80
C LYS A 106 12.59 2.54 9.39
N ASN A 107 11.64 2.74 10.30
CA ASN A 107 11.41 4.00 11.03
C ASN A 107 10.91 5.19 10.19
N ILE A 108 10.17 4.93 9.10
CA ILE A 108 9.43 5.96 8.37
C ILE A 108 7.94 5.59 8.29
N THR A 109 7.07 6.58 8.15
CA THR A 109 5.64 6.36 7.99
C THR A 109 5.31 5.91 6.56
N TRP A 110 4.13 5.32 6.39
CA TRP A 110 3.59 5.03 5.07
C TRP A 110 3.58 6.27 4.15
N ASP A 111 3.15 7.44 4.66
CA ASP A 111 3.10 8.69 3.88
C ASP A 111 4.49 9.11 3.39
N GLN A 112 5.51 9.02 4.25
CA GLN A 112 6.90 9.31 3.88
C GLN A 112 7.42 8.33 2.82
N ARG A 113 7.16 7.03 3.01
CA ARG A 113 7.55 6.00 2.06
C ARG A 113 6.88 6.20 0.70
N HIS A 114 5.59 6.50 0.71
CA HIS A 114 4.82 6.80 -0.49
C HIS A 114 5.41 8.01 -1.22
N ALA A 115 5.72 9.10 -0.50
CA ALA A 115 6.35 10.28 -1.09
C ALA A 115 7.73 9.97 -1.72
N ILE A 116 8.56 9.15 -1.08
CA ILE A 116 9.87 8.73 -1.63
C ILE A 116 9.67 7.94 -2.93
N ILE A 117 8.80 6.92 -2.91
CA ILE A 117 8.51 6.08 -4.08
C ILE A 117 7.94 6.93 -5.21
N HIS A 118 7.00 7.82 -4.90
CA HIS A 118 6.41 8.76 -5.85
C HIS A 118 7.48 9.63 -6.51
N ASN A 119 8.39 10.21 -5.73
CA ASN A 119 9.48 11.04 -6.27
C ASN A 119 10.44 10.24 -7.17
N ILE A 120 10.74 8.98 -6.81
CA ILE A 120 11.54 8.09 -7.67
C ILE A 120 10.81 7.86 -9.00
N VAL A 121 9.53 7.48 -8.96
CA VAL A 121 8.72 7.24 -10.16
C VAL A 121 8.60 8.50 -11.01
N GLU A 122 8.39 9.66 -10.38
CA GLU A 122 8.27 10.93 -11.10
C GLU A 122 9.54 11.36 -11.81
N SER A 123 10.71 10.98 -11.28
CA SER A 123 12.01 11.22 -11.91
C SER A 123 12.30 10.35 -13.14
N LEU A 124 11.46 9.34 -13.42
CA LEU A 124 11.64 8.44 -14.57
C LEU A 124 11.30 9.13 -15.90
N GLY A 125 12.04 8.77 -16.95
CA GLY A 125 11.70 9.14 -18.32
C GLY A 125 10.35 8.56 -18.76
N LYS A 126 9.73 9.17 -19.78
CA LYS A 126 8.38 8.79 -20.25
C LYS A 126 8.31 7.32 -20.69
N GLU A 127 9.38 6.81 -21.29
CA GLU A 127 9.51 5.42 -21.71
C GLU A 127 9.43 4.46 -20.52
N HIS A 128 10.05 4.79 -19.40
CA HIS A 128 10.04 3.97 -18.19
C HIS A 128 8.71 4.07 -17.43
N LYS A 129 8.12 5.27 -17.32
CA LYS A 129 6.79 5.45 -16.71
C LYS A 129 5.71 4.60 -17.38
N ARG A 130 5.79 4.43 -18.71
CA ARG A 130 4.87 3.56 -19.48
C ARG A 130 4.99 2.07 -19.15
N LEU A 131 6.10 1.63 -18.57
CA LEU A 131 6.31 0.23 -18.22
C LEU A 131 5.59 -0.15 -16.92
N ILE A 132 5.41 0.82 -16.02
CA ILE A 132 4.88 0.62 -14.66
C ILE A 132 3.45 1.15 -14.50
N HIS A 133 3.01 2.10 -15.32
CA HIS A 133 1.64 2.59 -15.30
C HIS A 133 0.80 1.79 -16.31
N PRO A 134 -0.46 1.46 -15.98
CA PRO A 134 -1.36 0.89 -16.97
C PRO A 134 -1.46 1.85 -18.17
N PRO A 135 -1.60 1.32 -19.39
CA PRO A 135 -1.79 2.16 -20.55
C PRO A 135 -3.01 3.06 -20.31
N PRO A 136 -2.98 4.31 -20.80
CA PRO A 136 -4.17 5.16 -20.72
C PRO A 136 -5.34 4.41 -21.35
N PRO A 137 -6.55 4.55 -20.80
CA PRO A 137 -7.71 3.86 -21.34
C PRO A 137 -7.88 4.19 -22.83
N PRO A 138 -8.34 3.25 -23.67
CA PRO A 138 -8.55 3.50 -25.10
C PRO A 138 -9.38 4.77 -25.32
N ARG A 139 -9.08 5.55 -26.36
CA ARG A 139 -9.93 6.67 -26.77
C ARG A 139 -11.35 6.12 -27.04
N GLY A 140 -12.31 6.50 -26.20
CA GLY A 140 -13.67 5.95 -26.20
C GLY A 140 -14.07 5.16 -24.95
N PHE A 141 -13.17 4.97 -23.98
CA PHE A 141 -13.53 4.40 -22.68
C PHE A 141 -14.41 5.39 -21.91
N VAL A 142 -15.72 5.19 -21.97
CA VAL A 142 -16.70 5.92 -21.15
C VAL A 142 -16.77 5.19 -19.81
N LEU A 143 -16.36 5.87 -18.72
CA LEU A 143 -16.72 5.44 -17.37
C LEU A 143 -18.25 5.58 -17.25
N LEU A 144 -18.98 4.49 -17.44
CA LEU A 144 -20.42 4.46 -17.15
C LEU A 144 -20.59 4.76 -15.66
N LYS A 145 -21.28 5.87 -15.37
CA LYS A 145 -21.62 6.32 -14.00
C LYS A 145 -22.62 5.38 -13.35
#